data_AF-A0A0F9E7C4-F1
#
_entry.id   AF-A0A0F9E7C4-F1
#
_cell.length_a   1.000
_cell.length_b   1.000
_cell.length_c   1.000
_cell.angle_alpha   90.00
_cell.angle_beta   90.00
_cell.angle_gamma   90.00
#
_symmetry.space_group_name_H-M   'P 1'
#
loop_
_entity.id
_entity.type
_entity.pdbx_description
1 polymer ?
#
loop_
_entity_poly.entity_id
_entity_poly.type
_entity_poly.pdbx_seq_one_letter_code
_entity_poly.pdbx_strand_id
1 'polypeptide(L)' 'MPMSPEQFRAGRKQLGLSQNALARLFRVFDGRTVRRWECGERDIPGPAVVLMAWLISGERPIRNGEMK' A
#
# COMPACT_ATOMS: atom_id res chain seq x y z
N MET A 1 12.88 0.97 6.72
CA MET A 1 13.06 1.31 5.28
C MET A 1 11.69 1.49 4.65
N PRO A 2 11.53 2.40 3.67
CA PRO A 2 10.28 2.49 2.91
C PRO A 2 10.03 1.17 2.15
N MET A 3 8.77 0.81 1.99
CA MET A 3 8.36 -0.39 1.24
C MET A 3 8.77 -0.26 -0.22
N SER A 4 9.39 -1.30 -0.79
CA SER A 4 9.79 -1.32 -2.21
C SER A 4 8.58 -1.54 -3.14
N PRO A 5 8.69 -1.19 -4.44
CA PRO A 5 7.70 -1.54 -5.46
C PRO A 5 7.33 -3.03 -5.49
N GLU A 6 8.32 -3.92 -5.38
CA GLU A 6 8.13 -5.37 -5.37
C GLU A 6 7.37 -5.83 -4.13
N GLN A 7 7.72 -5.27 -2.96
CA GLN A 7 7.02 -5.57 -1.71
C GLN A 7 5.57 -5.10 -1.75
N PHE A 8 5.31 -3.92 -2.29
CA PHE A 8 3.95 -3.40 -2.46
C PHE A 8 3.12 -4.28 -3.41
N ARG A 9 3.72 -4.71 -4.52
CA ARG A 9 3.10 -5.64 -5.47
C ARG A 9 2.81 -7.01 -4.85
N ALA A 10 3.74 -7.54 -4.07
CA ALA A 10 3.58 -8.80 -3.36
C ALA A 10 2.44 -8.69 -2.34
N GLY A 11 2.39 -7.60 -1.57
CA GLY A 11 1.32 -7.29 -0.63
C GLY A 11 -0.06 -7.27 -1.26
N ARG A 12 -0.22 -6.56 -2.39
CA ARG A 12 -1.48 -6.55 -3.14
C ARG A 12 -1.90 -7.96 -3.57
N LYS A 13 -0.96 -8.76 -4.08
CA LYS A 13 -1.22 -10.14 -4.50
C LYS A 13 -1.61 -11.04 -3.33
N GLN A 14 -0.96 -10.89 -2.18
CA GLN A 14 -1.29 -11.61 -0.96
C GLN A 14 -2.74 -11.34 -0.50
N LEU A 15 -3.21 -10.10 -0.67
CA LEU A 15 -4.59 -9.71 -0.40
C LEU A 15 -5.61 -10.20 -1.46
N GLY A 16 -5.15 -10.87 -2.53
CA GLY A 16 -6.03 -11.32 -3.62
C GLY A 16 -6.59 -10.19 -4.48
N LEU A 17 -5.99 -9.00 -4.45
CA LEU A 17 -6.54 -7.81 -5.10
C LEU A 17 -5.95 -7.60 -6.50
N SER A 18 -6.79 -7.21 -7.46
CA SER A 18 -6.33 -6.60 -8.71
C SER A 18 -5.84 -5.17 -8.46
N GLN A 19 -5.06 -4.60 -9.40
CA GLN A 19 -4.62 -3.20 -9.30
C GLN A 19 -5.81 -2.22 -9.20
N ASN A 20 -6.89 -2.45 -9.95
CA ASN A 20 -8.12 -1.65 -9.88
C ASN A 20 -8.86 -1.84 -8.55
N ALA A 21 -8.87 -3.05 -7.99
CA ALA A 21 -9.48 -3.29 -6.68
C ALA A 21 -8.72 -2.56 -5.57
N LEU A 22 -7.38 -2.61 -5.60
CA LEU A 22 -6.56 -1.87 -4.66
C LEU A 22 -6.73 -0.35 -4.82
N ALA A 23 -6.79 0.16 -6.06
CA ALA A 23 -7.00 1.58 -6.33
C ALA A 23 -8.31 2.08 -5.69
N ARG A 24 -9.40 1.31 -5.81
CA ARG A 24 -10.68 1.60 -5.15
C ARG A 24 -10.56 1.57 -3.64
N LEU A 25 -9.90 0.55 -3.07
CA LEU A 25 -9.70 0.42 -1.63
C LEU A 25 -8.91 1.62 -1.06
N PHE A 26 -7.85 2.04 -1.76
CA PHE A 26 -6.97 3.14 -1.34
C PHE A 26 -7.48 4.51 -1.75
N ARG A 27 -8.63 4.56 -2.45
CA ARG A 27 -9.24 5.79 -2.98
C ARG A 27 -8.28 6.63 -3.83
N VAL A 28 -7.50 5.96 -4.67
CA VAL A 28 -6.69 6.60 -5.71
C VAL A 28 -7.33 6.46 -7.08
N PHE A 29 -6.85 7.26 -8.03
CA PHE A 29 -7.51 7.49 -9.31
C PHE A 29 -7.87 6.20 -10.07
N ASP A 30 -6.90 5.30 -10.28
CA ASP A 30 -7.11 4.08 -11.05
C ASP A 30 -6.01 3.02 -10.80
N GLY A 31 -6.17 1.84 -11.40
CA GLY A 31 -5.15 0.79 -11.38
C GLY A 31 -3.84 1.19 -12.09
N ARG A 32 -3.84 2.17 -13.00
CA ARG A 32 -2.62 2.69 -13.62
C ARG A 32 -1.75 3.40 -12.59
N THR A 33 -2.35 4.11 -11.64
CA THR A 33 -1.67 4.71 -10.50
C THR A 33 -0.96 3.65 -9.66
N VAL A 34 -1.66 2.55 -9.33
CA VAL A 34 -1.08 1.42 -8.61
C VAL A 34 0.04 0.75 -9.42
N ARG A 35 -0.14 0.55 -10.73
CA ARG A 35 0.90 -0.02 -11.60
C ARG A 35 2.18 0.81 -11.56
N ARG A 36 2.08 2.15 -11.63
CA ARG A 36 3.23 3.06 -11.60
C ARG A 36 4.04 2.92 -10.31
N TRP A 37 3.35 2.71 -9.19
CA TRP A 37 3.99 2.40 -7.91
C TRP A 37 4.71 1.06 -7.94
N GLU A 38 4.06 0.02 -8.44
CA GLU A 38 4.59 -1.35 -8.47
C GLU A 38 5.75 -1.56 -9.45
N CYS A 39 5.93 -0.68 -10.42
CA CYS A 39 7.05 -0.73 -11.37
C CYS A 39 8.11 0.35 -11.12
N GLY A 40 7.99 1.14 -10.06
CA GLY A 40 8.93 2.21 -9.73
C GLY A 40 8.89 3.42 -10.69
N GLU A 41 7.86 3.56 -11.53
CA GLU A 41 7.67 4.78 -12.34
C GLU A 41 7.30 5.98 -11.45
N ARG A 42 6.69 5.72 -10.29
CA ARG A 42 6.41 6.73 -9.25
C ARG A 42 6.64 6.17 -7.86
N ASP A 43 7.06 7.05 -6.96
CA ASP A 43 7.14 6.74 -5.53
C ASP A 43 5.78 6.38 -4.93
N ILE A 44 5.83 5.53 -3.91
CA ILE A 44 4.66 5.11 -3.14
C ILE A 44 4.41 6.15 -2.04
N PRO A 45 3.25 6.83 -2.01
CA PRO A 45 2.94 7.79 -0.96
C PRO A 45 2.98 7.14 0.42
N GLY A 46 3.52 7.84 1.43
CA GLY A 46 3.60 7.35 2.81
C GLY A 46 2.29 6.76 3.36
N PRO A 47 1.12 7.41 3.18
CA PRO A 47 -0.17 6.83 3.60
C PRO A 47 -0.49 5.48 2.94
N ALA A 48 -0.12 5.29 1.68
CA ALA A 48 -0.33 4.01 0.99
C ALA A 48 0.58 2.92 1.56
N VAL A 49 1.82 3.25 1.94
CA VAL A 49 2.74 2.31 2.63
C VAL A 49 2.15 1.88 3.97
N VAL A 50 1.65 2.83 4.77
CA VAL A 50 1.04 2.55 6.08
C VAL A 50 -0.20 1.67 5.95
N LEU A 51 -1.09 1.99 5.00
CA LEU A 51 -2.30 1.19 4.75
C LEU A 51 -1.95 -0.22 4.27
N MET A 52 -0.97 -0.37 3.38
CA MET A 52 -0.53 -1.68 2.91
C MET A 52 0.04 -2.53 4.05
N ALA A 53 0.92 -1.95 4.87
CA ALA A 53 1.50 -2.63 6.02
C ALA A 53 0.42 -3.08 7.02
N TRP A 54 -0.55 -2.22 7.31
CA TRP A 54 -1.69 -2.57 8.18
C TRP A 54 -2.51 -3.72 7.61
N LEU A 55 -2.91 -3.66 6.34
CA LEU A 55 -3.75 -4.70 5.74
C LEU A 55 -3.07 -6.07 5.69
N ILE A 56 -1.75 -6.12 5.51
CA ILE A 56 -0.98 -7.37 5.45
C ILE A 56 -0.76 -7.96 6.85
N SER A 57 -0.44 -7.12 7.83
CA SER A 57 -0.13 -7.57 9.20
C SER A 57 -1.37 -7.79 10.06
N GLY A 58 -2.48 -7.10 9.76
CA GLY A 58 -3.62 -6.98 10.65
C GLY A 58 -3.39 -6.04 11.83
N GLU A 59 -2.17 -5.50 11.98
CA GLU A 59 -1.79 -4.64 13.10
C GLU A 59 -2.08 -3.18 12.78
N ARG A 60 -2.91 -2.55 13.61
CA ARG A 60 -3.24 -1.14 13.46
C ARG A 60 -1.98 -0.28 13.62
N PRO A 61 -1.73 0.70 12.73
CA PRO A 61 -0.60 1.61 12.88
C PRO A 61 -0.66 2.36 14.21
N ILE A 62 0.47 2.44 14.90
CA ILE A 62 0.59 3.17 16.17
C ILE A 62 0.30 4.65 15.92
N ARG A 63 -0.62 5.22 16.70
CA ARG A 63 -0.88 6.66 16.67
C ARG A 63 0.20 7.35 17.50
N ASN A 64 0.95 8.27 16.90
CA ASN A 64 1.89 9.15 17.61
C ASN A 64 1.09 9.94 18.67
N GLY A 65 1.05 9.43 19.90
CA GLY A 65 0.16 9.87 20.98
C GLY A 65 -0.14 8.79 22.02
N GLU A 66 0.13 7.52 21.71
CA GLU A 66 -0.08 6.37 22.62
C GLU A 66 1.23 5.66 23.01
N MET A 67 2.34 6.40 23.11
CA MET A 67 3.51 5.87 23.83
C MET A 67 3.20 5.93 25.33
N LYS A 68 2.82 4.78 25.91
CA LYS A 68 2.94 4.55 27.35
C LYS A 68 4.36 4.19 27.70
#